data_AF-A0A1H0QDU1-F1
#
_entry.id   AF-A0A1H0QDU1-F1
#
_cell.length_a   1.000
_cell.length_b   1.000
_cell.length_c   1.000
_cell.angle_alpha   90.00
_cell.angle_beta   90.00
_cell.angle_gamma   90.00
#
_symmetry.space_group_name_H-M   'P 1'
#
loop_
_entity.id
_entity.type
_entity.pdbx_description
1 polymer ?
#
loop_
_entity_poly.entity_id
_entity_poly.type
_entity_poly.pdbx_seq_one_letter_code
_entity_poly.pdbx_strand_id
1 'polypeptide(L)'
;MTLEMSKYLQVRKAQVEGARTIEELKELSDIVIENEEELKDVEALIKTACRCKNVSIDTIVEAVKGGADTVEKVGEVTNAGTGCGRCKSIISNIIENKR
;
A
#
# COMPACT_ATOMS: atom_id res chain seq x y z
N MET A 1 13.77 9.50 2.57
CA MET A 1 12.34 9.78 2.44
C MET A 1 12.13 11.24 2.76
N THR A 2 11.96 12.02 1.72
CA THR A 2 11.78 13.47 1.70
C THR A 2 10.31 13.85 1.46
N LEU A 3 9.45 12.87 1.19
CA LEU A 3 8.01 13.10 1.03
C LEU A 3 7.36 13.70 2.29
N GLU A 4 6.77 14.87 2.11
CA GLU A 4 5.94 15.57 3.10
C GLU A 4 4.83 14.67 3.66
N MET A 5 4.50 14.88 4.93
CA MET A 5 3.54 14.00 5.63
C MET A 5 2.14 14.07 5.01
N SER A 6 1.75 15.22 4.45
CA SER A 6 0.48 15.39 3.72
C SER A 6 0.43 14.48 2.48
N LYS A 7 1.49 14.52 1.66
CA LYS A 7 1.62 13.71 0.44
C LYS A 7 1.65 12.21 0.79
N TYR A 8 2.36 11.83 1.87
CA TYR A 8 2.35 10.46 2.38
C TYR A 8 0.92 9.96 2.69
N LEU A 9 0.10 10.78 3.35
CA LEU A 9 -1.27 10.42 3.69
C LEU A 9 -2.17 10.31 2.46
N GLN A 10 -1.99 11.17 1.45
CA GLN A 10 -2.69 11.06 0.17
C GLN A 10 -2.42 9.71 -0.50
N VAL A 11 -1.15 9.29 -0.57
CA VAL A 11 -0.78 7.97 -1.13
C VAL A 11 -1.44 6.83 -0.36
N ARG A 12 -1.42 6.89 0.98
CA ARG A 12 -2.04 5.84 1.81
C ARG A 12 -3.55 5.77 1.65
N LYS A 13 -4.24 6.91 1.54
CA LYS A 13 -5.69 6.94 1.29
C LYS A 13 -6.02 6.35 -0.07
N ALA A 14 -5.32 6.79 -1.12
CA ALA A 14 -5.50 6.26 -2.46
C ALA A 14 -5.26 4.74 -2.52
N GLN A 15 -4.26 4.21 -1.80
CA GLN A 15 -4.04 2.76 -1.69
C GLN A 15 -5.21 2.02 -1.04
N VAL A 16 -5.86 2.62 -0.03
CA VAL A 16 -7.07 2.02 0.58
C VAL A 16 -8.25 2.03 -0.40
N GLU A 17 -8.31 3.04 -1.27
CA GLU A 17 -9.31 3.15 -2.34
C GLU A 17 -9.01 2.27 -3.56
N GLY A 18 -7.83 1.63 -3.60
CA GLY A 18 -7.46 0.67 -4.63
C GLY A 18 -6.36 1.11 -5.60
N ALA A 19 -5.76 2.30 -5.41
CA ALA A 19 -4.64 2.74 -6.22
C ALA A 19 -3.42 1.81 -6.05
N ARG A 20 -2.85 1.38 -7.16
CA ARG A 20 -1.63 0.55 -7.25
C ARG A 20 -0.59 1.15 -8.19
N THR A 21 -0.97 2.09 -9.07
CA THR A 21 -0.06 2.81 -9.96
C THR A 21 -0.07 4.32 -9.73
N ILE A 22 0.95 5.02 -10.26
CA ILE A 22 1.06 6.49 -10.13
C ILE A 22 -0.09 7.19 -10.86
N GLU A 23 -0.57 6.60 -11.95
CA GLU A 23 -1.72 7.10 -12.69
C GLU A 23 -2.99 7.03 -11.82
N GLU A 24 -3.29 5.87 -11.22
CA GLU A 24 -4.45 5.71 -10.33
C GLU A 24 -4.35 6.60 -9.10
N LEU A 25 -3.14 6.80 -8.56
CA LEU A 25 -2.90 7.71 -7.46
C LEU A 25 -3.25 9.17 -7.82
N LYS A 26 -2.91 9.61 -9.03
CA LYS A 26 -3.25 10.97 -9.50
C LYS A 26 -4.74 11.13 -9.80
N GLU A 27 -5.43 10.05 -10.15
CA GLU A 27 -6.88 10.06 -10.34
C GLU A 27 -7.65 10.11 -9.01
N LEU A 28 -7.13 9.44 -7.98
CA LEU A 28 -7.77 9.31 -6.66
C LEU A 28 -7.29 10.34 -5.64
N SER A 29 -6.30 11.18 -5.98
CA SER A 29 -5.78 12.17 -5.05
C SER A 29 -5.27 13.43 -5.72
N ASP A 30 -5.36 14.56 -5.01
CA ASP A 30 -4.79 15.85 -5.42
C ASP A 30 -3.28 15.95 -5.17
N ILE A 31 -2.55 14.83 -5.29
CA ILE A 31 -1.11 14.83 -5.00
C ILE A 31 -0.36 15.59 -6.10
N VAL A 32 0.44 16.57 -5.68
CA VAL A 32 1.38 17.27 -6.57
C VAL A 32 2.78 16.75 -6.28
N ILE A 33 3.38 16.12 -7.29
CA ILE A 33 4.76 15.62 -7.27
C ILE A 33 5.63 16.68 -7.93
N GLU A 34 6.50 17.32 -7.14
CA GLU A 34 7.21 18.53 -7.56
C GLU A 34 8.58 18.24 -8.17
N ASN A 35 9.18 17.08 -7.86
CA ASN A 35 10.51 16.71 -8.33
C ASN A 35 10.68 15.19 -8.46
N GLU A 36 11.81 14.79 -9.06
CA GLU A 36 12.15 13.38 -9.29
C GLU A 36 12.38 12.58 -7.99
N GLU A 37 12.76 13.24 -6.90
CA GLU A 37 12.98 12.57 -5.62
C GLU A 37 11.65 12.17 -4.96
N GLU A 38 10.68 13.07 -4.98
CA GLU A 38 9.31 12.79 -4.53
C GLU A 38 8.66 11.69 -5.36
N LEU A 39 8.89 11.70 -6.68
CA LEU A 39 8.37 10.64 -7.56
C LEU A 39 8.87 9.27 -7.11
N LYS A 40 10.18 9.15 -6.84
CA LYS A 40 10.79 7.89 -6.38
C LYS A 40 10.24 7.45 -5.02
N ASP A 41 10.08 8.39 -4.08
CA ASP A 41 9.49 8.10 -2.77
C ASP A 41 8.04 7.63 -2.88
N VAL A 42 7.24 8.27 -3.75
CA VAL A 42 5.85 7.88 -4.01
C VAL A 42 5.78 6.51 -4.69
N GLU A 43 6.62 6.25 -5.69
CA GLU A 43 6.72 4.94 -6.38
C GLU A 43 7.12 3.81 -5.42
N ALA A 44 8.07 4.06 -4.52
CA ALA A 44 8.45 3.09 -3.49
C ALA A 44 7.30 2.86 -2.50
N LEU A 45 6.58 3.93 -2.14
CA LEU A 45 5.49 3.87 -1.18
C LEU A 45 4.27 3.14 -1.74
N ILE A 46 3.87 3.42 -2.98
CA ILE A 46 2.69 2.83 -3.61
C ILE A 46 2.82 1.32 -3.79
N LYS A 47 4.06 0.84 -3.99
CA LYS A 47 4.39 -0.60 -4.05
C LYS A 47 4.49 -1.27 -2.68
N THR A 48 4.50 -0.49 -1.58
CA THR A 48 4.67 -1.01 -0.22
C THR A 48 3.34 -1.06 0.53
N ALA A 49 2.84 -2.25 0.83
CA ALA A 49 1.64 -2.45 1.65
C ALA A 49 1.90 -2.12 3.13
N CYS A 50 2.89 -2.77 3.74
CA CYS A 50 3.23 -2.60 5.15
C CYS A 50 4.61 -1.97 5.32
N ARG A 51 4.65 -0.68 5.66
CA ARG A 51 5.93 0.02 5.89
C ARG A 51 6.70 -0.55 7.09
N CYS A 52 6.03 -0.86 8.19
CA CYS A 52 6.69 -1.32 9.42
C CYS A 52 7.47 -2.64 9.25
N LYS A 53 7.02 -3.48 8.33
CA LYS A 53 7.60 -4.80 8.07
C LYS A 53 8.20 -4.90 6.66
N ASN A 54 8.26 -3.78 5.93
CA ASN A 54 8.72 -3.70 4.55
C ASN A 54 8.10 -4.75 3.61
N VAL A 55 6.77 -4.93 3.70
CA VAL A 55 6.02 -5.89 2.86
C VAL A 55 5.43 -5.16 1.66
N SER A 56 5.69 -5.66 0.46
CA SER A 56 5.16 -5.11 -0.79
C SER A 56 3.71 -5.52 -1.03
N ILE A 57 3.02 -4.81 -1.93
CA ILE A 57 1.67 -5.20 -2.38
C ILE A 57 1.73 -6.58 -3.04
N ASP A 58 2.73 -6.84 -3.89
CA ASP A 58 2.87 -8.13 -4.59
C ASP A 58 2.93 -9.30 -3.62
N THR A 59 3.70 -9.18 -2.53
CA THR A 59 3.76 -10.23 -1.49
C THR A 59 2.40 -10.48 -0.84
N ILE A 60 1.58 -9.45 -0.64
CA ILE A 60 0.20 -9.62 -0.15
C ILE A 60 -0.66 -10.31 -1.20
N VAL A 61 -0.58 -9.90 -2.47
CA VAL A 61 -1.33 -10.50 -3.57
C VAL A 61 -0.96 -11.98 -3.75
N GLU A 62 0.32 -12.34 -3.64
CA GLU A 62 0.78 -13.72 -3.67
C GLU A 62 0.23 -14.54 -2.49
N ALA A 63 0.23 -13.98 -1.28
CA ALA A 63 -0.38 -14.64 -0.12
C ALA A 63 -1.89 -14.87 -0.34
N VAL A 64 -2.61 -13.89 -0.87
CA VAL A 64 -4.05 -14.00 -1.20
C VAL A 64 -4.28 -15.07 -2.28
N LYS A 65 -3.46 -15.11 -3.33
CA LYS A 65 -3.50 -16.16 -4.36
C LYS A 65 -3.19 -17.56 -3.80
N GLY A 66 -2.35 -17.62 -2.77
CA GLY A 66 -2.05 -18.84 -2.01
C GLY A 66 -3.17 -19.30 -1.07
N GLY A 67 -4.28 -18.54 -0.96
CA GLY A 67 -5.44 -18.90 -0.14
C GLY A 67 -5.56 -18.12 1.18
N ALA A 68 -4.74 -17.10 1.41
CA ALA A 68 -4.92 -16.19 2.54
C ALA A 68 -6.07 -15.21 2.26
N ASP A 69 -7.28 -15.58 2.68
CA ASP A 69 -8.52 -14.83 2.45
C ASP A 69 -8.92 -13.89 3.61
N THR A 70 -8.09 -13.77 4.65
CA THR A 70 -8.31 -12.81 5.75
C THR A 70 -7.04 -12.03 6.08
N VAL A 71 -7.21 -10.87 6.72
CA VAL A 71 -6.08 -10.04 7.17
C VAL A 71 -5.21 -10.81 8.18
N GLU A 72 -5.78 -11.66 9.03
CA GLU A 72 -4.99 -12.52 9.92
C GLU A 72 -4.14 -13.50 9.14
N LYS A 73 -4.73 -14.26 8.19
CA LYS A 73 -3.98 -15.25 7.39
C LYS A 73 -2.87 -14.59 6.57
N VAL A 74 -3.14 -13.43 5.98
CA VAL A 74 -2.12 -12.65 5.28
C VAL A 74 -1.02 -12.24 6.26
N GLY A 75 -1.37 -11.84 7.48
CA GLY A 75 -0.40 -11.50 8.52
C GLY A 75 0.44 -12.68 9.00
N GLU A 76 -0.12 -13.88 9.06
CA GLU A 76 0.63 -15.11 9.39
C GLU A 76 1.66 -15.46 8.31
N VAL A 77 1.30 -15.28 7.03
CA VAL A 77 2.18 -15.60 5.90
C VAL A 77 3.24 -14.52 5.67
N THR A 78 2.87 -13.24 5.80
CA THR A 78 3.71 -12.11 5.35
C THR A 78 4.22 -11.22 6.47
N ASN A 79 3.76 -11.43 7.72
CA ASN A 79 3.94 -10.52 8.86
C ASN A 79 3.28 -9.14 8.69
N ALA A 80 2.58 -8.85 7.59
CA ALA A 80 1.90 -7.57 7.42
C ALA A 80 0.69 -7.45 8.37
N GLY A 81 0.45 -6.26 8.92
CA GLY A 81 -0.72 -6.01 9.79
C GLY A 81 -0.58 -6.50 11.24
N THR A 82 0.51 -7.19 11.60
CA THR A 82 0.76 -7.70 12.98
C THR A 82 1.41 -6.68 13.92
N GLY A 83 1.88 -5.54 13.39
CA GLY A 83 2.48 -4.45 14.15
C GLY A 83 1.51 -3.30 14.43
N CYS A 84 1.73 -2.14 13.80
CA CYS A 84 0.94 -0.92 14.04
C CYS A 84 -0.48 -0.94 13.46
N GLY A 85 -0.85 -1.96 12.67
CA GLY A 85 -2.19 -2.12 12.10
C GLY A 85 -2.60 -1.16 10.98
N ARG A 86 -1.82 -0.11 10.66
CA ARG A 86 -2.21 0.91 9.66
C ARG A 86 -2.40 0.38 8.24
N CYS A 87 -1.75 -0.72 7.88
CA CYS A 87 -1.88 -1.33 6.56
C CYS A 87 -3.06 -2.31 6.45
N LYS A 88 -3.80 -2.59 7.54
CA LYS A 88 -4.90 -3.56 7.53
C LYS A 88 -6.00 -3.19 6.53
N SER A 89 -6.34 -1.91 6.40
CA SER A 89 -7.33 -1.44 5.42
C SER A 89 -6.86 -1.65 3.98
N ILE A 90 -5.57 -1.44 3.70
CA ILE A 90 -4.98 -1.71 2.38
C ILE A 90 -5.03 -3.22 2.09
N ILE A 91 -4.67 -4.05 3.07
CA ILE A 91 -4.72 -5.52 2.95
C ILE A 91 -6.16 -6.00 2.70
N SER A 92 -7.14 -5.46 3.42
CA SER A 92 -8.56 -5.80 3.22
C SER A 92 -8.99 -5.50 1.79
N ASN A 93 -8.65 -4.31 1.28
CA ASN A 93 -8.95 -3.94 -0.09
C ASN A 93 -8.30 -4.89 -1.12
N ILE A 94 -7.05 -5.33 -0.89
CA ILE A 94 -6.37 -6.33 -1.74
C ILE A 94 -7.08 -7.68 -1.67
N ILE A 95 -7.51 -8.13 -0.49
CA ILE A 95 -8.23 -9.40 -0.31
C ILE A 95 -9.57 -9.35 -1.06
N GLU A 96 -10.33 -8.26 -0.91
CA GLU A 96 -11.65 -8.07 -1.51
C GLU A 96 -11.58 -8.00 -3.05
N ASN A 97 -10.60 -7.29 -3.59
CA ASN A 97 -10.47 -7.08 -5.04
C ASN A 97 -9.48 -8.05 -5.73
N LYS A 98 -8.73 -8.83 -4.94
CA LYS A 98 -7.64 -9.71 -5.40
C LYS A 98 -6.56 -8.96 -6.22
N ARG A 99 -6.33 -7.67 -5.90
CA ARG A 99 -5.45 -6.73 -6.64
C ARG A 99 -4.65 -5.78 -5.72
#